data_AF-A0A259GM92-F1
#
_entry.id   AF-A0A259GM92-F1
#
_cell.length_a   1.000
_cell.length_b   1.000
_cell.length_c   1.000
_cell.angle_alpha   90.00
_cell.angle_beta   90.00
_cell.angle_gamma   90.00
#
_symmetry.space_group_name_H-M   'P 1'
#
loop_
_entity.id
_entity.type
_entity.pdbx_description
1 polymer ?
#
loop_
_entity_poly.entity_id
_entity_poly.type
_entity_poly.pdbx_seq_one_letter_code
_entity_poly.pdbx_strand_id
1 'polypeptide(L)'
;MCMRGAHLLLKHYIYCLLIIIFTASLQPVMADDYPQVQILLETTETIAGETIQYPQSGQAKVTAAIITIAPGASTGWHQHKIPLVAYLLSGELEMEYANGKRVTLKQGQALMEAISVAHIGTNLGNQPVKIFVAFIAEEKSEFTHLSEAPSMPPISQHANAKVELIDLSELDHRLKFDIRYASDNNFMGKQLYSKSQALMQKPAAEALIKVHDKLQTMGYGLLIFDAYRPWQVTREMWDKQPQHRAYLADPLQGSRHNRGCAIDLTLYDLKTGKPVSMPSEYDEFSERAHPHYNGGSAQARKARDLLRVTMESEGFKVYENEWWHFDYQGWESYPILNVPL
;
A
#
# COMPACT_ATOMS: atom_id res chain seq x y z
N MET A 1 1.99 -91.82 39.91
CA MET A 1 1.68 -90.59 40.68
C MET A 1 2.24 -89.39 39.92
N CYS A 2 1.37 -88.43 39.62
CA CYS A 2 1.62 -87.02 39.29
C CYS A 2 2.75 -86.57 38.33
N MET A 3 2.25 -86.01 37.22
CA MET A 3 2.55 -84.70 36.61
C MET A 3 3.66 -84.52 35.55
N ARG A 4 3.14 -84.10 34.39
CA ARG A 4 3.74 -83.50 33.20
C ARG A 4 4.26 -82.08 33.51
N GLY A 5 5.26 -81.63 32.76
CA GLY A 5 5.61 -80.21 32.64
C GLY A 5 6.48 -79.96 31.41
N ALA A 6 5.86 -79.56 30.31
CA ALA A 6 6.50 -79.20 29.05
C ALA A 6 6.72 -77.68 28.96
N HIS A 7 7.82 -77.27 28.32
CA HIS A 7 8.15 -75.91 27.94
C HIS A 7 7.01 -75.16 27.24
N LEU A 8 6.80 -73.88 27.58
CA LEU A 8 6.20 -72.92 26.66
C LEU A 8 6.75 -71.50 26.85
N LEU A 9 6.93 -70.85 25.69
CA LEU A 9 7.54 -69.56 25.41
C LEU A 9 6.72 -68.37 25.94
N LEU A 10 7.42 -67.35 26.44
CA LEU A 10 6.85 -66.06 26.85
C LEU A 10 6.64 -65.17 25.61
N LYS A 11 5.39 -65.00 25.16
CA LYS A 11 5.01 -64.05 24.11
C LYS A 11 4.96 -62.63 24.68
N HIS A 12 5.76 -61.72 24.12
CA HIS A 12 5.68 -60.28 24.39
C HIS A 12 4.48 -59.69 23.66
N TYR A 13 3.48 -59.20 24.40
CA TYR A 13 2.43 -58.33 23.87
C TYR A 13 2.82 -56.88 24.14
N ILE A 14 3.15 -56.14 23.08
CA ILE A 14 3.31 -54.69 23.13
C ILE A 14 1.90 -54.10 23.04
N TYR A 15 1.38 -53.57 24.15
CA TYR A 15 0.19 -52.72 24.13
C TYR A 15 0.62 -51.32 23.70
N CYS A 16 0.24 -50.91 22.48
CA CYS A 16 0.28 -49.51 22.06
C CYS A 16 -0.76 -48.72 22.87
N LEU A 17 -0.29 -47.99 23.88
CA LEU A 17 -1.10 -47.01 24.60
C LEU A 17 -1.32 -45.80 23.68
N LEU A 18 -2.50 -45.71 23.06
CA LEU A 18 -2.96 -44.48 22.40
C LEU A 18 -3.20 -43.42 23.48
N ILE A 19 -2.26 -42.50 23.64
CA ILE A 19 -2.45 -41.31 24.47
C ILE A 19 -3.35 -40.37 23.68
N ILE A 20 -4.65 -40.39 24.00
CA ILE A 20 -5.60 -39.36 23.59
C ILE A 20 -5.26 -38.13 24.42
N ILE A 21 -4.56 -37.16 23.83
CA ILE A 21 -4.36 -35.85 24.43
C ILE A 21 -5.71 -35.13 24.33
N PHE A 22 -6.48 -35.15 25.41
CA PHE A 22 -7.61 -34.27 25.58
C PHE A 22 -7.05 -32.86 25.81
N THR A 23 -7.05 -32.01 24.79
CA THR A 23 -6.86 -30.58 25.00
C THR A 23 -8.11 -30.05 25.69
N ALA A 24 -8.10 -30.03 27.02
CA ALA A 24 -9.13 -29.34 27.77
C ALA A 24 -9.08 -27.86 27.37
N SER A 25 -10.10 -27.38 26.67
CA SER A 25 -10.33 -25.94 26.53
C SER A 25 -10.59 -25.41 27.94
N LEU A 26 -9.63 -24.68 28.51
CA LEU A 26 -9.82 -23.94 29.75
C LEU A 26 -10.93 -22.92 29.50
N GLN A 27 -12.16 -23.23 29.90
CA GLN A 27 -13.18 -22.20 30.05
C GLN A 27 -12.83 -21.39 31.30
N PRO A 28 -12.93 -20.05 31.26
CA PRO A 28 -12.73 -19.25 32.46
C PRO A 28 -13.70 -19.74 33.55
N VAL A 29 -13.16 -20.02 34.74
CA VAL A 29 -13.96 -20.42 35.89
C VAL A 29 -14.75 -19.20 36.35
N MET A 30 -15.98 -19.06 35.86
CA MET A 30 -16.93 -18.06 36.34
C MET A 30 -17.84 -18.71 37.38
N ALA A 31 -18.27 -17.95 38.40
CA ALA A 31 -19.25 -18.42 39.36
C ALA A 31 -20.56 -18.82 38.64
N ASP A 32 -21.23 -19.87 39.11
CA ASP A 32 -22.40 -20.48 38.43
C ASP A 32 -23.57 -19.49 38.17
N ASP A 33 -23.65 -18.40 38.94
CA ASP A 33 -24.66 -17.34 38.81
C ASP A 33 -24.15 -16.04 38.15
N TYR A 34 -22.95 -16.06 37.53
CA TYR A 34 -22.40 -14.86 36.89
C TYR A 34 -23.09 -14.58 35.54
N PRO A 35 -23.36 -13.31 35.18
CA PRO A 35 -23.93 -12.95 33.89
C PRO A 35 -23.14 -13.51 32.70
N GLN A 36 -23.80 -13.70 31.56
CA GLN A 36 -23.16 -14.18 30.33
C GLN A 36 -21.96 -13.28 29.96
N VAL A 37 -20.78 -13.89 29.87
CA VAL A 37 -19.54 -13.22 29.47
C VAL A 37 -19.32 -13.41 27.98
N GLN A 38 -19.11 -12.32 27.25
CA GLN A 38 -18.59 -12.35 25.89
C GLN A 38 -17.10 -12.00 25.91
N ILE A 39 -16.25 -12.96 25.59
CA ILE A 39 -14.82 -12.72 25.39
C ILE A 39 -14.66 -12.04 24.02
N LEU A 40 -14.13 -10.82 24.03
CA LEU A 40 -13.89 -10.05 22.81
C LEU A 40 -12.49 -10.30 22.22
N LEU A 41 -11.52 -10.63 23.07
CA LEU A 41 -10.13 -10.90 22.72
C LEU A 41 -9.46 -11.76 23.81
N GLU A 42 -8.75 -12.81 23.40
CA GLU A 42 -7.87 -13.61 24.25
C GLU A 42 -6.60 -13.94 23.45
N THR A 43 -5.44 -13.50 23.92
CA THR A 43 -4.17 -13.67 23.22
C THR A 43 -2.97 -13.50 24.16
N THR A 44 -1.83 -14.06 23.78
CA THR A 44 -0.52 -13.80 24.39
C THR A 44 0.39 -12.95 23.49
N GLU A 45 -0.07 -12.62 22.29
CA GLU A 45 0.67 -11.90 21.26
C GLU A 45 -0.12 -10.69 20.73
N THR A 46 0.60 -9.67 20.26
CA THR A 46 0.03 -8.52 19.53
C THR A 46 -0.42 -8.93 18.13
N ILE A 47 -1.19 -8.06 17.48
CA ILE A 47 -1.56 -8.19 16.06
C ILE A 47 -0.34 -8.27 15.13
N ALA A 48 0.82 -7.79 15.57
CA ALA A 48 2.09 -7.88 14.86
C ALA A 48 2.97 -9.09 15.29
N GLY A 49 2.48 -9.94 16.20
CA GLY A 49 3.19 -11.16 16.65
C GLY A 49 4.18 -10.94 17.80
N GLU A 50 4.09 -9.82 18.52
CA GLU A 50 4.98 -9.54 19.65
C GLU A 50 4.40 -10.14 20.93
N THR A 51 5.20 -10.82 21.76
CA THR A 51 4.74 -11.35 23.04
C THR A 51 4.45 -10.22 24.04
N ILE A 52 3.30 -10.32 24.73
CA ILE A 52 2.88 -9.32 25.72
C ILE A 52 3.74 -9.43 26.98
N GLN A 53 4.27 -8.29 27.44
CA GLN A 53 5.00 -8.20 28.72
C GLN A 53 4.36 -7.15 29.62
N TYR A 54 4.12 -7.54 30.88
CA TYR A 54 3.62 -6.61 31.90
C TYR A 54 4.78 -5.93 32.65
N PRO A 55 4.53 -4.72 33.19
CA PRO A 55 5.46 -4.06 34.11
C PRO A 55 5.95 -4.99 35.23
N GLN A 56 7.27 -5.00 35.50
CA GLN A 56 7.89 -5.87 36.50
C GLN A 56 8.43 -5.15 37.74
N SER A 57 8.72 -3.84 37.67
CA SER A 57 9.46 -3.13 38.73
C SER A 57 8.83 -1.82 39.18
N GLY A 58 8.09 -1.11 38.33
CA GLY A 58 7.42 0.14 38.68
C GLY A 58 5.99 -0.02 39.16
N GLN A 59 5.40 1.08 39.63
CA GLN A 59 3.99 1.13 39.99
C GLN A 59 3.13 0.96 38.74
N ALA A 60 2.42 -0.17 38.66
CA ALA A 60 1.48 -0.43 37.58
C ALA A 60 0.35 0.60 37.56
N LYS A 61 -0.04 1.00 36.35
CA LYS A 61 -1.09 1.96 36.03
C LYS A 61 -1.83 1.52 34.78
N VAL A 62 -3.16 1.56 34.85
CA VAL A 62 -4.03 1.38 33.69
C VAL A 62 -4.58 2.73 33.29
N THR A 63 -4.49 3.06 32.01
CA THR A 63 -5.12 4.27 31.45
C THR A 63 -6.10 3.87 30.37
N ALA A 64 -7.37 4.27 30.52
CA ALA A 64 -8.41 4.03 29.53
C ALA A 64 -8.81 5.35 28.85
N ALA A 65 -8.98 5.33 27.53
CA ALA A 65 -9.34 6.50 26.74
C ALA A 65 -10.24 6.14 25.56
N ILE A 66 -10.91 7.15 25.00
CA ILE A 66 -11.59 7.06 23.71
C ILE A 66 -10.83 7.92 22.71
N ILE A 67 -10.33 7.28 21.65
CA ILE A 67 -9.74 7.96 20.50
C ILE A 67 -10.86 8.17 19.47
N THR A 68 -11.02 9.39 18.96
CA THR A 68 -11.98 9.71 17.89
C THR A 68 -11.23 10.16 16.64
N ILE A 69 -11.48 9.49 15.51
CA ILE A 69 -10.85 9.79 14.22
C ILE A 69 -11.94 10.25 13.26
N ALA A 70 -11.82 11.48 12.77
CA ALA A 70 -12.76 12.06 11.80
C ALA A 70 -12.76 11.29 10.46
N PRO A 71 -13.84 11.34 9.67
CA PRO A 71 -13.86 10.83 8.31
C PRO A 71 -12.66 11.32 7.49
N GLY A 72 -11.96 10.42 6.79
CA GLY A 72 -10.78 10.73 5.99
C GLY A 72 -9.51 11.06 6.77
N ALA A 73 -9.57 11.10 8.11
CA ALA A 73 -8.39 11.34 8.93
C ALA A 73 -7.65 10.03 9.27
N SER A 74 -6.39 10.17 9.69
CA SER A 74 -5.59 9.08 10.21
C SER A 74 -4.93 9.45 11.53
N THR A 75 -4.42 8.44 12.24
CA THR A 75 -3.60 8.62 13.44
C THR A 75 -2.22 9.22 13.14
N GLY A 76 -1.81 9.25 11.87
CA GLY A 76 -0.41 9.31 11.48
C GLY A 76 0.33 8.00 11.79
N TRP A 77 1.52 7.85 11.21
CA TRP A 77 2.41 6.75 11.56
C TRP A 77 2.90 6.93 13.00
N HIS A 78 2.77 5.88 13.80
CA HIS A 78 3.19 5.86 15.19
C HIS A 78 3.55 4.45 15.63
N GLN A 79 4.14 4.37 16.82
CA GLN A 79 4.46 3.14 17.52
C GLN A 79 4.09 3.30 18.99
N HIS A 80 3.98 2.18 19.69
CA HIS A 80 3.80 2.16 21.13
C HIS A 80 5.06 1.65 21.83
N LYS A 81 5.16 1.92 23.13
CA LYS A 81 6.24 1.39 23.99
C LYS A 81 5.72 0.41 25.03
N ILE A 82 4.41 0.23 25.07
CA ILE A 82 3.70 -0.50 26.10
C ILE A 82 2.52 -1.28 25.50
N PRO A 83 2.08 -2.37 26.15
CA PRO A 83 0.88 -3.09 25.77
C PRO A 83 -0.38 -2.19 25.73
N LEU A 84 -1.14 -2.28 24.64
CA LEU A 84 -2.45 -1.65 24.49
C LEU A 84 -3.48 -2.63 23.92
N VAL A 85 -4.66 -2.65 24.52
CA VAL A 85 -5.85 -3.28 23.93
C VAL A 85 -6.73 -2.19 23.33
N ALA A 86 -7.17 -2.39 22.10
CA ALA A 86 -8.13 -1.53 21.42
C ALA A 86 -9.45 -2.27 21.18
N TYR A 87 -10.56 -1.55 21.26
CA TYR A 87 -11.91 -2.01 20.92
C TYR A 87 -12.65 -0.94 20.11
N LEU A 88 -13.14 -1.31 18.94
CA LEU A 88 -13.85 -0.37 18.06
C LEU A 88 -15.30 -0.19 18.52
N LEU A 89 -15.60 0.99 19.06
CA LEU A 89 -16.94 1.37 19.52
C LEU A 89 -17.87 1.72 18.36
N SER A 90 -17.35 2.36 17.31
CA SER A 90 -18.11 2.73 16.11
C SER A 90 -17.19 2.94 14.90
N GLY A 91 -17.75 2.80 13.70
CA GLY A 91 -17.06 3.03 12.43
C GLY A 91 -16.29 1.82 11.92
N GLU A 92 -15.44 2.08 10.93
CA GLU A 92 -14.53 1.10 10.32
C GLU A 92 -13.14 1.75 10.18
N LEU A 93 -12.10 1.05 10.64
CA LEU A 93 -10.73 1.54 10.68
C LEU A 93 -9.83 0.58 9.92
N GLU A 94 -9.16 1.09 8.89
CA GLU A 94 -8.07 0.36 8.26
C GLU A 94 -6.78 0.60 9.01
N MET A 95 -6.10 -0.47 9.38
CA MET A 95 -4.78 -0.46 10.02
C MET A 95 -3.75 -1.01 9.05
N GLU A 96 -2.68 -0.26 8.83
CA GLU A 96 -1.50 -0.71 8.09
C GLU A 96 -0.27 -0.70 8.99
N TYR A 97 0.54 -1.75 8.89
CA TYR A 97 1.75 -1.96 9.68
C TYR A 97 2.98 -1.95 8.78
N ALA A 98 4.10 -1.46 9.30
CA ALA A 98 5.36 -1.34 8.56
C ALA A 98 5.93 -2.69 8.08
N ASN A 99 5.48 -3.81 8.66
CA ASN A 99 5.83 -5.16 8.21
C ASN A 99 5.00 -5.64 6.99
N GLY A 100 4.15 -4.77 6.42
CA GLY A 100 3.32 -5.06 5.25
C GLY A 100 1.97 -5.69 5.57
N LYS A 101 1.62 -5.86 6.86
CA LYS A 101 0.28 -6.31 7.24
C LYS A 101 -0.72 -5.16 7.09
N ARG A 102 -1.91 -5.47 6.57
CA ARG A 102 -3.07 -4.56 6.57
C ARG A 102 -4.29 -5.31 7.09
N VAL A 103 -5.04 -4.70 7.99
CA VAL A 103 -6.29 -5.26 8.54
C VAL A 103 -7.35 -4.19 8.63
N THR A 104 -8.62 -4.58 8.47
CA THR A 104 -9.75 -3.68 8.67
C THR A 104 -10.50 -4.10 9.93
N LEU A 105 -10.63 -3.16 10.85
CA LEU A 105 -11.39 -3.33 12.08
C LEU A 105 -12.76 -2.70 11.91
N LYS A 106 -13.78 -3.38 12.41
CA LYS A 106 -15.16 -2.95 12.41
C LYS A 106 -15.65 -2.79 13.84
N GLN A 107 -16.75 -2.06 13.99
CA GLN A 107 -17.47 -1.96 15.25
C GLN A 107 -17.64 -3.33 15.92
N GLY A 108 -17.34 -3.38 17.22
CA GLY A 108 -17.45 -4.59 18.03
C GLY A 108 -16.22 -5.48 18.03
N GLN A 109 -15.19 -5.16 17.25
CA GLN A 109 -13.94 -5.93 17.23
C GLN A 109 -12.90 -5.35 18.21
N ALA A 110 -12.16 -6.24 18.85
CA ALA A 110 -11.02 -5.91 19.70
C ALA A 110 -9.71 -6.44 19.09
N LEU A 111 -8.59 -5.82 19.47
CA LEU A 111 -7.25 -6.29 19.14
C LEU A 111 -6.24 -5.95 20.23
N MET A 112 -5.16 -6.73 20.27
CA MET A 112 -3.95 -6.38 21.00
C MET A 112 -3.03 -5.65 20.03
N GLU A 113 -2.73 -4.38 20.29
CA GLU A 113 -2.05 -3.54 19.31
C GLU A 113 -0.56 -3.83 19.27
N ALA A 114 0.05 -3.60 18.10
CA ALA A 114 1.48 -3.64 17.92
C ALA A 114 2.18 -2.69 18.89
N ILE A 115 3.27 -3.15 19.49
CA ILE A 115 4.07 -2.33 20.39
C ILE A 115 5.15 -1.64 19.56
N SER A 116 6.18 -2.37 19.19
CA SER A 116 7.36 -1.83 18.50
C SER A 116 7.19 -1.68 16.98
N VAL A 117 6.14 -2.25 16.38
CA VAL A 117 5.90 -2.15 14.94
C VAL A 117 5.14 -0.88 14.60
N ALA A 118 5.72 -0.04 13.74
CA ALA A 118 5.07 1.19 13.29
C ALA A 118 3.80 0.89 12.51
N HIS A 119 2.75 1.66 12.78
CA HIS A 119 1.46 1.48 12.16
C HIS A 119 0.69 2.80 12.01
N ILE A 120 -0.33 2.77 11.16
CA ILE A 120 -1.24 3.88 10.88
C ILE A 120 -2.67 3.36 10.85
N GLY A 121 -3.56 4.02 11.59
CA GLY A 121 -5.00 3.81 11.53
C GLY A 121 -5.66 4.88 10.69
N THR A 122 -6.40 4.50 9.65
CA THR A 122 -7.06 5.43 8.71
C THR A 122 -8.57 5.18 8.69
N ASN A 123 -9.35 6.24 8.92
CA ASN A 123 -10.79 6.19 8.78
C ASN A 123 -11.18 6.46 7.32
N LEU A 124 -11.49 5.40 6.58
CA LEU A 124 -11.95 5.49 5.19
C LEU A 124 -13.47 5.69 5.06
N GLY A 125 -14.19 5.64 6.18
CA GLY A 125 -15.63 5.82 6.24
C GLY A 125 -16.06 7.28 6.20
N ASN A 126 -17.38 7.49 6.13
CA ASN A 126 -18.02 8.81 6.17
C ASN A 126 -18.53 9.21 7.57
N GLN A 127 -18.29 8.39 8.59
CA GLN A 127 -18.64 8.66 9.99
C GLN A 127 -17.40 8.60 10.88
N PRO A 128 -17.38 9.28 12.04
CA PRO A 128 -16.27 9.17 12.97
C PRO A 128 -16.06 7.74 13.48
N VAL A 129 -14.79 7.31 13.47
CA VAL A 129 -14.36 6.10 14.19
C VAL A 129 -14.16 6.47 15.66
N LYS A 130 -14.66 5.64 16.57
CA LYS A 130 -14.39 5.74 18.01
C LYS A 130 -13.77 4.45 18.49
N ILE A 131 -12.65 4.56 19.18
CA ILE A 131 -11.85 3.43 19.67
C ILE A 131 -11.74 3.57 21.18
N PHE A 132 -12.22 2.60 21.93
CA PHE A 132 -11.82 2.44 23.32
C PHE A 132 -10.42 1.83 23.35
N VAL A 133 -9.51 2.44 24.10
CA VAL A 133 -8.16 1.90 24.30
C VAL A 133 -7.85 1.80 25.78
N ALA A 134 -7.15 0.73 26.17
CA ALA A 134 -6.63 0.53 27.51
C ALA A 134 -5.12 0.27 27.44
N PHE A 135 -4.34 1.18 28.01
CA PHE A 135 -2.89 1.09 28.16
C PHE A 135 -2.56 0.43 29.50
N ILE A 136 -1.66 -0.55 29.48
CA ILE A 136 -1.21 -1.27 30.68
C ILE A 136 0.29 -1.04 30.83
N ALA A 137 0.69 -0.19 31.79
CA ALA A 137 2.07 0.29 31.89
C ALA A 137 2.46 0.72 33.31
N GLU A 138 3.67 1.26 33.47
CA GLU A 138 4.09 1.94 34.69
C GLU A 138 3.61 3.40 34.69
N GLU A 139 3.47 4.01 35.87
CA GLU A 139 2.86 5.34 36.03
C GLU A 139 3.46 6.44 35.14
N LYS A 140 4.75 6.36 34.84
CA LYS A 140 5.53 7.36 34.09
C LYS A 140 5.90 6.92 32.67
N SER A 141 5.30 5.85 32.17
CA SER A 141 5.56 5.37 30.81
C SER A 141 5.01 6.34 29.75
N GLU A 142 5.76 6.52 28.68
CA GLU A 142 5.27 7.13 27.45
C GLU A 142 4.49 6.07 26.65
N PHE A 143 3.31 6.43 26.13
CA PHE A 143 2.40 5.47 25.52
C PHE A 143 2.65 5.28 24.02
N THR A 144 2.70 6.41 23.32
CA THR A 144 2.69 6.48 21.86
C THR A 144 3.67 7.56 21.44
N HIS A 145 4.52 7.25 20.46
CA HIS A 145 5.37 8.21 19.79
C HIS A 145 5.08 8.21 18.30
N LEU A 146 5.09 9.40 17.70
CA LEU A 146 5.02 9.52 16.24
C LEU A 146 6.25 8.85 15.63
N SER A 147 6.03 8.13 14.53
CA SER A 147 7.08 7.51 13.74
C SER A 147 7.01 8.02 12.31
N GLU A 148 8.11 7.89 11.58
CA GLU A 148 8.06 8.07 10.14
C GLU A 148 7.32 6.90 9.47
N ALA A 149 6.82 7.14 8.26
CA ALA A 149 6.33 6.08 7.40
C ALA A 149 7.48 5.13 7.03
N PRO A 150 7.20 3.88 6.61
CA PRO A 150 8.23 3.00 6.10
C PRO A 150 9.01 3.69 4.96
N SER A 151 10.34 3.66 5.04
CA SER A 151 11.24 4.36 4.11
C SER A 151 11.76 3.48 2.98
N MET A 152 11.47 2.17 3.04
CA MET A 152 11.93 1.19 2.07
C MET A 152 10.73 0.58 1.32
N PRO A 153 10.84 0.39 -0.01
CA PRO A 153 9.83 -0.28 -0.78
C PRO A 153 9.71 -1.77 -0.41
N PRO A 154 8.56 -2.40 -0.69
CA PRO A 154 8.40 -3.84 -0.53
C PRO A 154 9.36 -4.59 -1.48
N ILE A 155 9.82 -5.77 -1.03
CA ILE A 155 10.76 -6.59 -1.78
C ILE A 155 10.08 -7.12 -3.06
N SER A 156 10.70 -6.86 -4.20
CA SER A 156 10.26 -7.41 -5.49
C SER A 156 10.85 -8.82 -5.71
N GLN A 157 10.23 -9.85 -5.15
CA GLN A 157 10.76 -11.23 -5.11
C GLN A 157 11.11 -11.82 -6.50
N HIS A 158 10.43 -11.36 -7.56
CA HIS A 158 10.59 -11.89 -8.93
C HIS A 158 11.38 -10.96 -9.86
N ALA A 159 11.94 -9.86 -9.35
CA ALA A 159 12.70 -8.94 -10.17
C ALA A 159 14.05 -9.55 -10.59
N ASN A 160 14.32 -9.56 -11.89
CA ASN A 160 15.53 -10.13 -12.49
C ASN A 160 16.13 -9.28 -13.62
N ALA A 161 15.42 -8.23 -14.06
CA ALA A 161 15.92 -7.32 -15.07
C ALA A 161 17.00 -6.39 -14.51
N LYS A 162 17.99 -6.07 -15.34
CA LYS A 162 18.99 -5.04 -15.03
C LYS A 162 18.32 -3.67 -15.06
N VAL A 163 18.44 -2.92 -13.97
CA VAL A 163 17.99 -1.52 -13.89
C VAL A 163 18.95 -0.62 -14.68
N GLU A 164 18.40 0.12 -15.64
CA GLU A 164 19.13 1.10 -16.45
C GLU A 164 18.17 2.26 -16.76
N LEU A 165 18.08 3.22 -15.83
CA LEU A 165 17.27 4.42 -15.98
C LEU A 165 18.01 5.45 -16.85
N ILE A 166 17.34 5.97 -17.88
CA ILE A 166 17.84 6.99 -18.79
C ILE A 166 16.95 8.22 -18.71
N ASP A 167 17.56 9.41 -18.72
CA ASP A 167 16.84 10.68 -18.79
C ASP A 167 16.35 10.92 -20.22
N LEU A 168 15.04 11.07 -20.39
CA LEU A 168 14.41 11.30 -21.69
C LEU A 168 14.90 12.58 -22.37
N SER A 169 15.30 13.59 -21.59
CA SER A 169 15.80 14.87 -22.12
C SER A 169 17.15 14.73 -22.83
N GLU A 170 17.93 13.69 -22.50
CA GLU A 170 19.20 13.37 -23.16
C GLU A 170 19.01 12.53 -24.43
N LEU A 171 17.88 11.83 -24.56
CA LEU A 171 17.58 10.98 -25.72
C LEU A 171 16.94 11.73 -26.88
N ASP A 172 16.03 12.67 -26.59
CA ASP A 172 15.32 13.42 -27.63
C ASP A 172 14.91 14.82 -27.17
N HIS A 173 15.66 15.84 -27.63
CA HIS A 173 15.41 17.24 -27.32
C HIS A 173 14.11 17.82 -27.91
N ARG A 174 13.39 17.05 -28.75
CA ARG A 174 12.07 17.44 -29.27
C ARG A 174 10.95 17.17 -28.24
N LEU A 175 11.21 16.36 -27.23
CA LEU A 175 10.27 16.12 -26.13
C LEU A 175 10.08 17.40 -25.32
N LYS A 176 8.86 17.62 -24.83
CA LYS A 176 8.57 18.67 -23.86
C LYS A 176 8.30 18.07 -22.50
N PHE A 177 8.61 18.83 -21.45
CA PHE A 177 8.50 18.38 -20.08
C PHE A 177 7.72 19.41 -19.26
N ASP A 178 6.77 18.92 -18.49
CA ASP A 178 6.00 19.64 -17.47
C ASP A 178 5.89 18.69 -16.27
N ILE A 179 7.04 18.38 -15.65
CA ILE A 179 7.13 17.38 -14.59
C ILE A 179 6.36 17.86 -13.36
N ARG A 180 5.10 17.44 -13.24
CA ARG A 180 4.11 18.06 -12.34
C ARG A 180 4.52 17.98 -10.89
N TYR A 181 5.07 16.83 -10.49
CA TYR A 181 5.51 16.59 -9.13
C TYR A 181 6.84 17.28 -8.77
N ALA A 182 7.54 17.90 -9.73
CA ALA A 182 8.65 18.82 -9.45
C ALA A 182 8.21 20.28 -9.21
N SER A 183 6.90 20.54 -9.16
CA SER A 183 6.29 21.84 -8.86
C SER A 183 5.12 21.67 -7.87
N ASP A 184 4.42 22.76 -7.55
CA ASP A 184 3.16 22.73 -6.78
C ASP A 184 1.90 22.50 -7.65
N ASN A 185 2.06 22.47 -8.98
CA ASN A 185 0.99 22.25 -9.95
C ASN A 185 0.63 20.75 -10.07
N ASN A 186 0.21 20.13 -8.97
CA ASN A 186 -0.25 18.74 -8.93
C ASN A 186 -1.32 18.57 -7.85
N PHE A 187 -1.97 17.40 -7.79
CA PHE A 187 -3.06 17.17 -6.83
C PHE A 187 -2.65 17.27 -5.35
N MET A 188 -1.36 17.17 -5.04
CA MET A 188 -0.85 17.34 -3.66
C MET A 188 -0.61 18.81 -3.30
N GLY A 189 -0.64 19.73 -4.27
CA GLY A 189 -0.46 21.17 -4.06
C GLY A 189 0.93 21.56 -3.54
N LYS A 190 1.93 20.71 -3.73
CA LYS A 190 3.31 20.94 -3.28
C LYS A 190 4.31 20.17 -4.13
N GLN A 191 5.56 20.63 -4.11
CA GLN A 191 6.67 19.94 -4.73
C GLN A 191 7.01 18.63 -4.01
N LEU A 192 7.15 17.55 -4.77
CA LEU A 192 7.51 16.21 -4.29
C LEU A 192 8.86 15.74 -4.84
N TYR A 193 9.28 16.23 -6.01
CA TYR A 193 10.58 15.93 -6.63
C TYR A 193 11.54 17.09 -6.45
N SER A 194 12.80 16.79 -6.13
CA SER A 194 13.83 17.83 -6.00
C SER A 194 14.31 18.35 -7.36
N LYS A 195 14.15 17.53 -8.42
CA LYS A 195 14.51 17.88 -9.80
C LYS A 195 13.37 17.55 -10.78
N SER A 196 13.30 18.33 -11.86
CA SER A 196 12.42 18.10 -13.00
C SER A 196 13.09 17.15 -14.00
N GLN A 197 13.16 15.86 -13.66
CA GLN A 197 13.72 14.82 -14.53
C GLN A 197 12.65 13.80 -14.90
N ALA A 198 12.70 13.30 -16.13
CA ALA A 198 11.88 12.19 -16.58
C ALA A 198 12.78 11.00 -16.91
N LEU A 199 12.90 10.07 -15.96
CA LEU A 199 13.71 8.87 -16.14
C LEU A 199 12.83 7.68 -16.52
N MET A 200 13.30 6.83 -17.42
CA MET A 200 12.65 5.56 -17.77
C MET A 200 13.68 4.46 -17.92
N GLN A 201 13.27 3.20 -17.73
CA GLN A 201 14.10 2.06 -18.12
C GLN A 201 14.41 2.15 -19.61
N LYS A 202 15.67 1.91 -19.98
CA LYS A 202 16.16 2.11 -21.34
C LYS A 202 15.28 1.51 -22.44
N PRO A 203 14.78 0.25 -22.35
CA PRO A 203 13.90 -0.29 -23.39
C PRO A 203 12.58 0.48 -23.54
N ALA A 204 12.03 0.97 -22.42
CA ALA A 204 10.82 1.79 -22.42
C ALA A 204 11.09 3.19 -23.01
N ALA A 205 12.24 3.79 -22.67
CA ALA A 205 12.67 5.06 -23.23
C ALA A 205 12.86 4.99 -24.76
N GLU A 206 13.55 3.94 -25.25
CA GLU A 206 13.76 3.72 -26.69
C GLU A 206 12.43 3.46 -27.43
N ALA A 207 11.49 2.75 -26.81
CA ALA A 207 10.15 2.57 -27.37
C ALA A 207 9.36 3.89 -27.43
N LEU A 208 9.47 4.74 -26.41
CA LEU A 208 8.83 6.05 -26.39
C LEU A 208 9.33 6.95 -27.54
N ILE A 209 10.62 6.90 -27.89
CA ILE A 209 11.15 7.67 -29.03
C ILE A 209 10.50 7.21 -30.35
N LYS A 210 10.24 5.91 -30.53
CA LYS A 210 9.52 5.42 -31.72
C LYS A 210 8.08 5.92 -31.78
N VAL A 211 7.39 5.97 -30.64
CA VAL A 211 6.06 6.60 -30.54
C VAL A 211 6.16 8.07 -30.95
N HIS A 212 7.16 8.78 -30.42
CA HIS A 212 7.35 10.19 -30.69
C HIS A 212 7.59 10.45 -32.19
N ASP A 213 8.45 9.65 -32.83
CA ASP A 213 8.72 9.75 -34.28
C ASP A 213 7.46 9.53 -35.12
N LYS A 214 6.60 8.57 -34.76
CA LYS A 214 5.31 8.37 -35.44
C LYS A 214 4.42 9.60 -35.31
N LEU A 215 4.28 10.15 -34.11
CA LEU A 215 3.45 11.33 -33.85
C LEU A 215 3.96 12.58 -34.56
N GLN A 216 5.28 12.74 -34.68
CA GLN A 216 5.90 13.85 -35.39
C GLN A 216 5.45 13.90 -36.86
N THR A 217 5.32 12.75 -37.53
CA THR A 217 4.78 12.68 -38.91
C THR A 217 3.32 13.11 -39.01
N MET A 218 2.59 13.12 -37.90
CA MET A 218 1.18 13.48 -37.80
C MET A 218 0.97 14.91 -37.28
N GLY A 219 2.05 15.68 -37.08
CA GLY A 219 1.98 17.06 -36.59
C GLY A 219 1.91 17.20 -35.08
N TYR A 220 2.24 16.14 -34.32
CA TYR A 220 2.22 16.15 -32.85
C TYR A 220 3.59 15.79 -32.26
N GLY A 221 3.89 16.33 -31.08
CA GLY A 221 4.97 15.86 -30.22
C GLY A 221 4.43 15.42 -28.85
N LEU A 222 5.31 14.88 -28.01
CA LEU A 222 4.97 14.43 -26.67
C LEU A 222 5.33 15.46 -25.59
N LEU A 223 4.42 15.68 -24.66
CA LEU A 223 4.61 16.46 -23.44
C LEU A 223 4.50 15.51 -22.23
N ILE A 224 5.59 15.38 -21.47
CA ILE A 224 5.71 14.44 -20.36
C ILE A 224 5.35 15.13 -19.04
N PHE A 225 4.46 14.51 -18.26
CA PHE A 225 4.02 14.97 -16.95
C PHE A 225 4.68 14.21 -15.79
N ASP A 226 4.87 12.90 -15.94
CA ASP A 226 5.59 12.07 -14.98
C ASP A 226 6.20 10.82 -15.64
N ALA A 227 7.25 10.27 -15.06
CA ALA A 227 7.92 9.05 -15.50
C ALA A 227 8.37 8.23 -14.28
N TYR A 228 9.67 8.06 -14.03
CA TYR A 228 10.13 7.45 -12.79
C TYR A 228 9.70 8.27 -11.56
N ARG A 229 8.98 7.62 -10.65
CA ARG A 229 8.56 8.17 -9.35
C ARG A 229 9.23 7.41 -8.21
N PRO A 230 10.02 8.03 -7.33
CA PRO A 230 10.54 7.36 -6.14
C PRO A 230 9.40 6.77 -5.30
N TRP A 231 9.54 5.54 -4.82
CA TRP A 231 8.49 4.85 -4.06
C TRP A 231 8.00 5.64 -2.84
N GLN A 232 8.89 6.37 -2.16
CA GLN A 232 8.51 7.20 -1.02
C GLN A 232 7.47 8.28 -1.38
N VAL A 233 7.48 8.77 -2.62
CA VAL A 233 6.45 9.71 -3.09
C VAL A 233 5.10 9.00 -3.26
N THR A 234 5.07 7.77 -3.78
CA THR A 234 3.86 6.95 -3.84
C THR A 234 3.30 6.69 -2.43
N ARG A 235 4.17 6.35 -1.47
CA ARG A 235 3.80 6.20 -0.05
C ARG A 235 3.20 7.48 0.52
N GLU A 236 3.84 8.62 0.27
CA GLU A 236 3.35 9.90 0.76
C GLU A 236 1.97 10.27 0.18
N MET A 237 1.77 10.10 -1.13
CA MET A 237 0.48 10.32 -1.79
C MET A 237 -0.61 9.44 -1.14
N TRP A 238 -0.33 8.15 -0.94
CA TRP A 238 -1.25 7.18 -0.34
C TRP A 238 -1.66 7.53 1.10
N ASP A 239 -0.70 7.97 1.90
CA ASP A 239 -0.91 8.28 3.31
C ASP A 239 -1.65 9.62 3.51
N LYS A 240 -1.44 10.58 2.61
CA LYS A 240 -2.01 11.93 2.71
C LYS A 240 -3.32 12.13 1.96
N GLN A 241 -3.67 11.24 1.04
CA GLN A 241 -4.89 11.34 0.22
C GLN A 241 -5.75 10.05 0.32
N PRO A 242 -6.18 9.66 1.52
CA PRO A 242 -6.94 8.42 1.72
C PRO A 242 -8.24 8.37 0.90
N GLN A 243 -8.88 9.51 0.67
CA GLN A 243 -10.10 9.63 -0.14
C GLN A 243 -9.89 9.40 -1.64
N HIS A 244 -8.64 9.45 -2.12
CA HIS A 244 -8.28 9.25 -3.53
C HIS A 244 -7.57 7.92 -3.81
N ARG A 245 -7.45 7.03 -2.82
CA ARG A 245 -6.73 5.74 -2.96
C ARG A 245 -7.20 4.85 -4.10
N ALA A 246 -8.43 5.02 -4.58
CA ALA A 246 -8.92 4.32 -5.77
C ALA A 246 -8.14 4.65 -7.07
N TYR A 247 -7.47 5.81 -7.09
CA TYR A 247 -6.62 6.29 -8.20
C TYR A 247 -5.13 6.29 -7.86
N LEU A 248 -4.76 5.85 -6.65
CA LEU A 248 -3.36 5.83 -6.22
C LEU A 248 -2.86 4.38 -6.15
N ALA A 249 -1.64 4.16 -6.62
CA ALA A 249 -1.00 2.87 -6.49
C ALA A 249 -0.77 2.53 -5.00
N ASP A 250 -1.19 1.35 -4.59
CA ASP A 250 -0.95 0.83 -3.24
C ASP A 250 0.57 0.66 -3.01
N PRO A 251 1.18 1.38 -2.06
CA PRO A 251 2.62 1.31 -1.82
C PRO A 251 3.10 -0.07 -1.34
N LEU A 252 2.21 -0.94 -0.83
CA LEU A 252 2.56 -2.33 -0.51
C LEU A 252 2.74 -3.21 -1.76
N GLN A 253 2.18 -2.79 -2.89
CA GLN A 253 2.35 -3.44 -4.20
C GLN A 253 3.35 -2.68 -5.09
N GLY A 254 3.54 -1.39 -4.80
CA GLY A 254 4.32 -0.45 -5.59
C GLY A 254 3.59 0.00 -6.86
N SER A 255 4.18 0.97 -7.54
CA SER A 255 3.72 1.50 -8.83
C SER A 255 4.65 1.08 -9.97
N ARG A 256 4.13 1.01 -11.20
CA ARG A 256 4.99 0.88 -12.39
C ARG A 256 5.87 2.12 -12.61
N HIS A 257 5.46 3.29 -12.13
CA HIS A 257 6.32 4.47 -12.05
C HIS A 257 7.54 4.21 -11.16
N ASN A 258 7.39 3.49 -10.04
CA ASN A 258 8.52 3.16 -9.16
C ASN A 258 9.52 2.19 -9.82
N ARG A 259 9.13 1.55 -10.92
CA ARG A 259 9.98 0.62 -11.68
C ARG A 259 10.65 1.30 -12.87
N GLY A 260 10.32 2.57 -13.14
CA GLY A 260 10.75 3.30 -14.35
C GLY A 260 10.09 2.77 -15.63
N CYS A 261 8.94 2.10 -15.51
CA CYS A 261 8.25 1.45 -16.61
C CYS A 261 6.86 2.03 -16.87
N ALA A 262 6.51 3.17 -16.28
CA ALA A 262 5.30 3.91 -16.61
C ALA A 262 5.64 5.34 -17.02
N ILE A 263 4.74 5.93 -17.79
CA ILE A 263 4.83 7.33 -18.19
C ILE A 263 3.44 7.96 -18.24
N ASP A 264 3.36 9.20 -17.74
CA ASP A 264 2.20 10.07 -17.85
C ASP A 264 2.50 11.17 -18.85
N LEU A 265 1.69 11.28 -19.90
CA LEU A 265 1.96 12.24 -20.98
C LEU A 265 0.72 12.65 -21.76
N THR A 266 0.90 13.70 -22.57
CA THR A 266 -0.09 14.17 -23.55
C THR A 266 0.59 14.53 -24.88
N LEU A 267 -0.23 14.92 -25.86
CA LEU A 267 0.22 15.47 -27.13
C LEU A 267 0.41 16.98 -27.03
N TYR A 268 1.37 17.54 -27.76
CA TYR A 268 1.39 18.95 -28.13
C TYR A 268 1.36 19.10 -29.66
N ASP A 269 0.73 20.16 -30.16
CA ASP A 269 0.67 20.45 -31.59
C ASP A 269 1.97 21.12 -32.06
N LEU A 270 2.62 20.59 -33.10
CA LEU A 270 3.92 21.07 -33.58
C LEU A 270 3.86 22.49 -34.16
N LYS A 271 2.71 22.91 -34.70
CA LYS A 271 2.57 24.23 -35.34
C LYS A 271 2.46 25.34 -34.31
N THR A 272 1.69 25.10 -33.26
CA THR A 272 1.38 26.08 -32.20
C THR A 272 2.29 25.93 -30.99
N GLY A 273 2.90 24.76 -30.82
CA GLY A 273 3.69 24.39 -29.66
C GLY A 273 2.87 24.15 -28.39
N LYS A 274 1.53 24.17 -28.46
CA LYS A 274 0.65 24.10 -27.30
C LYS A 274 0.19 22.66 -27.00
N PRO A 275 -0.08 22.32 -25.72
CA PRO A 275 -0.72 21.05 -25.37
C PRO A 275 -2.06 20.88 -26.11
N VAL A 276 -2.35 19.67 -26.55
CA VAL A 276 -3.62 19.30 -27.17
C VAL A 276 -4.66 19.07 -26.08
N SER A 277 -5.87 19.60 -26.26
CA SER A 277 -6.98 19.41 -25.33
C SER A 277 -7.41 17.94 -25.29
N MET A 278 -7.55 17.40 -24.08
CA MET A 278 -7.98 16.03 -23.78
C MET A 278 -9.32 16.04 -23.03
N PRO A 279 -10.00 14.89 -22.84
CA PRO A 279 -11.34 14.87 -22.23
C PRO A 279 -11.40 15.33 -20.76
N SER A 280 -10.27 15.28 -20.07
CA SER A 280 -10.04 15.74 -18.69
C SER A 280 -8.64 16.35 -18.60
N GLU A 281 -8.41 17.06 -17.50
CA GLU A 281 -7.06 17.48 -17.13
C GLU A 281 -6.24 16.28 -16.60
N TYR A 282 -4.91 16.43 -16.57
CA TYR A 282 -4.02 15.50 -15.86
C TYR A 282 -4.30 15.52 -14.34
N ASP A 283 -4.11 14.38 -13.66
CA ASP A 283 -4.43 14.16 -12.24
C ASP A 283 -5.92 14.36 -11.86
N GLU A 284 -6.84 14.29 -12.83
CA GLU A 284 -8.28 14.37 -12.55
C GLU A 284 -8.84 13.03 -12.03
N PHE A 285 -9.33 12.99 -10.79
CA PHE A 285 -9.94 11.80 -10.19
C PHE A 285 -11.44 11.66 -10.52
N SER A 286 -11.77 11.53 -11.81
CA SER A 286 -13.14 11.38 -12.29
C SER A 286 -13.23 10.41 -13.48
N GLU A 287 -14.44 9.93 -13.80
CA GLU A 287 -14.67 9.09 -14.99
C GLU A 287 -14.21 9.74 -16.31
N ARG A 288 -14.04 11.06 -16.34
CA ARG A 288 -13.52 11.78 -17.51
C ARG A 288 -12.05 11.45 -17.79
N ALA A 289 -11.32 10.93 -16.80
CA ALA A 289 -9.96 10.43 -16.94
C ALA A 289 -9.89 9.10 -17.70
N HIS A 290 -11.00 8.35 -17.77
CA HIS A 290 -10.95 7.00 -18.31
C HIS A 290 -10.64 7.00 -19.83
N PRO A 291 -9.81 6.07 -20.34
CA PRO A 291 -9.42 5.99 -21.75
C PRO A 291 -10.57 5.76 -22.74
N HIS A 292 -11.74 5.33 -22.23
CA HIS A 292 -12.93 5.05 -23.03
C HIS A 292 -14.09 6.01 -22.73
N TYR A 293 -13.83 7.10 -22.00
CA TYR A 293 -14.85 8.12 -21.72
C TYR A 293 -15.43 8.72 -23.02
N ASN A 294 -16.75 8.74 -23.13
CA ASN A 294 -17.45 9.15 -24.37
C ASN A 294 -17.85 10.63 -24.40
N GLY A 295 -17.69 11.36 -23.28
CA GLY A 295 -17.98 12.80 -23.21
C GLY A 295 -16.87 13.69 -23.80
N GLY A 296 -16.95 14.99 -23.52
CA GLY A 296 -16.02 15.99 -24.07
C GLY A 296 -16.20 16.26 -25.56
N SER A 297 -15.24 16.99 -26.16
CA SER A 297 -15.26 17.30 -27.60
C SER A 297 -14.83 16.09 -28.43
N ALA A 298 -15.32 16.01 -29.67
CA ALA A 298 -14.90 14.97 -30.61
C ALA A 298 -13.39 15.06 -30.91
N GLN A 299 -12.84 16.27 -30.91
CA GLN A 299 -11.41 16.54 -31.09
C GLN A 299 -10.59 15.97 -29.93
N ALA A 300 -11.02 16.19 -28.69
CA ALA A 300 -10.34 15.68 -27.50
C ALA A 300 -10.34 14.14 -27.46
N ARG A 301 -11.47 13.50 -27.79
CA ARG A 301 -11.52 12.03 -27.89
C ARG A 301 -10.61 11.49 -29.00
N LYS A 302 -10.60 12.14 -30.17
CA LYS A 302 -9.73 11.74 -31.28
C LYS A 302 -8.24 11.88 -30.91
N ALA A 303 -7.86 12.94 -30.20
CA ALA A 303 -6.49 13.15 -29.74
C ALA A 303 -6.07 12.07 -28.71
N ARG A 304 -6.94 11.79 -27.74
CA ARG A 304 -6.75 10.72 -26.76
C ARG A 304 -6.60 9.35 -27.43
N ASP A 305 -7.50 9.02 -28.36
CA ASP A 305 -7.49 7.73 -29.02
C ASP A 305 -6.26 7.58 -29.94
N LEU A 306 -5.82 8.66 -30.60
CA LEU A 306 -4.57 8.71 -31.35
C LEU A 306 -3.37 8.44 -30.44
N LEU A 307 -3.31 9.11 -29.29
CA LEU A 307 -2.25 8.92 -28.32
C LEU A 307 -2.20 7.46 -27.86
N ARG A 308 -3.33 6.90 -27.43
CA ARG A 308 -3.42 5.51 -26.98
C ARG A 308 -2.93 4.54 -28.04
N VAL A 309 -3.50 4.60 -29.24
CA VAL A 309 -3.15 3.65 -30.32
C VAL A 309 -1.67 3.73 -30.69
N THR A 310 -1.10 4.93 -30.68
CA THR A 310 0.32 5.10 -31.02
C THR A 310 1.23 4.56 -29.91
N MET A 311 0.92 4.84 -28.64
CA MET A 311 1.63 4.26 -27.50
C MET A 311 1.56 2.73 -27.51
N GLU A 312 0.36 2.17 -27.68
CA GLU A 312 0.13 0.72 -27.70
C GLU A 312 0.85 0.01 -28.85
N SER A 313 1.09 0.72 -29.96
CA SER A 313 1.85 0.17 -31.10
C SER A 313 3.33 -0.09 -30.80
N GLU A 314 3.87 0.42 -29.68
CA GLU A 314 5.28 0.27 -29.28
C GLU A 314 5.43 -0.42 -27.91
N GLY A 315 4.46 -1.24 -27.51
CA GLY A 315 4.56 -2.09 -26.32
C GLY A 315 4.16 -1.41 -25.01
N PHE A 316 3.50 -0.26 -25.08
CA PHE A 316 2.81 0.33 -23.94
C PHE A 316 1.37 -0.20 -23.83
N LYS A 317 0.77 -0.04 -22.66
CA LYS A 317 -0.64 -0.31 -22.41
C LYS A 317 -1.23 0.81 -21.58
N VAL A 318 -2.37 1.37 -22.02
CA VAL A 318 -3.05 2.42 -21.24
C VAL A 318 -3.59 1.85 -19.92
N TYR A 319 -3.50 2.62 -18.85
CA TYR A 319 -4.15 2.27 -17.59
C TYR A 319 -5.66 2.51 -17.66
N GLU A 320 -6.45 1.60 -17.09
CA GLU A 320 -7.89 1.53 -17.33
C GLU A 320 -8.68 2.75 -16.83
N ASN A 321 -8.12 3.51 -15.89
CA ASN A 321 -8.75 4.68 -15.29
C ASN A 321 -8.12 6.02 -15.73
N GLU A 322 -7.02 6.00 -16.48
CA GLU A 322 -6.22 7.21 -16.76
C GLU A 322 -5.76 7.25 -18.21
N TRP A 323 -6.26 8.21 -18.99
CA TRP A 323 -5.94 8.29 -20.42
C TRP A 323 -4.50 8.72 -20.73
N TRP A 324 -3.84 9.35 -19.77
CA TRP A 324 -2.46 9.86 -19.89
C TRP A 324 -1.42 8.82 -19.49
N HIS A 325 -1.81 7.78 -18.75
CA HIS A 325 -0.90 6.83 -18.12
C HIS A 325 -0.69 5.59 -18.98
N PHE A 326 0.56 5.24 -19.19
CA PHE A 326 0.97 4.12 -20.01
C PHE A 326 2.02 3.24 -19.33
N ASP A 327 1.69 1.97 -19.13
CA ASP A 327 2.59 0.93 -18.64
C ASP A 327 3.37 0.31 -19.80
N TYR A 328 4.70 0.30 -19.72
CA TYR A 328 5.54 -0.44 -20.64
C TYR A 328 5.57 -1.93 -20.28
N GLN A 329 5.44 -2.79 -21.28
CA GLN A 329 5.48 -4.24 -21.10
C GLN A 329 6.75 -4.74 -20.38
N GLY A 330 6.60 -5.82 -19.61
CA GLY A 330 7.71 -6.44 -18.87
C GLY A 330 8.12 -5.69 -17.60
N TRP A 331 7.35 -4.70 -17.17
CA TRP A 331 7.56 -3.94 -15.92
C TRP A 331 7.68 -4.86 -14.69
N GLU A 332 7.05 -6.04 -14.70
CA GLU A 332 7.06 -7.03 -13.63
C GLU A 332 8.50 -7.49 -13.29
N SER A 333 9.38 -7.49 -14.28
CA SER A 333 10.77 -7.96 -14.16
C SER A 333 11.70 -6.97 -13.47
N TYR A 334 11.29 -5.71 -13.32
CA TYR A 334 12.08 -4.65 -12.69
C TYR A 334 11.70 -4.49 -11.22
N PRO A 335 12.66 -4.22 -10.31
CA PRO A 335 12.35 -3.98 -8.91
C PRO A 335 11.64 -2.64 -8.69
N ILE A 336 10.90 -2.53 -7.59
CA ILE A 336 10.39 -1.25 -7.07
C ILE A 336 11.59 -0.45 -6.54
N LEU A 337 11.83 0.73 -7.09
CA LEU A 337 12.97 1.58 -6.74
C LEU A 337 12.54 2.73 -5.82
N ASN A 338 13.48 3.15 -4.98
CA ASN A 338 13.36 4.36 -4.16
C ASN A 338 14.61 5.24 -4.27
N VAL A 339 15.10 5.42 -5.50
CA VAL A 339 16.25 6.29 -5.80
C VAL A 339 15.75 7.74 -5.83
N PRO A 340 16.35 8.67 -5.07
CA PRO A 340 15.96 10.07 -5.11
C PRO A 340 16.22 10.71 -6.49
N LEU A 341 15.33 11.63 -6.91
CA LEU A 341 15.48 12.51 -8.07
C LEU A 341 16.26 13.77 -7.72
#